data_AF-A0A3C2AIK7-F1
#
_entry.id   AF-A0A3C2AIK7-F1
#
_cell.length_a   1.000
_cell.length_b   1.000
_cell.length_c   1.000
_cell.angle_alpha   90.00
_cell.angle_beta   90.00
_cell.angle_gamma   90.00
#
_symmetry.space_group_name_H-M   'P 1'
#
loop_
_entity.id
_entity.type
_entity.pdbx_description
1 polymer ?
#
loop_
_entity_poly.entity_id
_entity_poly.type
_entity_poly.pdbx_seq_one_letter_code
_entity_poly.pdbx_strand_id
1 'polypeptide(L)'
;MKKLLPFILIGLVACDQKPNEAILDPESNASYTKTMVYAVDLNSVFHEDLNDEDYSDVAPITQQLIADVLDGKLKALDPISEEVITSEQVKAMLVFTDTIWFEEPETGDKSIDVLERDYTTEFYGLTFKEQWSYDKAGSVLNKKIVGLAPRIPVYSSQGGELRGYTSAFWVKYD
;
A
#
# COMPACT_ATOMS: atom_id res chain seq x y z
N MET A 1 -66.39 3.86 -36.92
CA MET A 1 -64.95 3.63 -36.68
C MET A 1 -64.22 4.97 -36.65
N LYS A 2 -63.86 5.46 -35.46
CA LYS A 2 -62.85 6.53 -35.22
C LYS A 2 -62.41 6.38 -33.75
N LYS A 3 -61.09 6.41 -33.56
CA LYS A 3 -60.33 5.79 -32.45
C LYS A 3 -60.49 6.52 -31.12
N LEU A 4 -60.68 5.77 -30.02
CA LEU A 4 -60.43 6.22 -28.64
C LEU A 4 -58.92 6.30 -28.41
N LEU A 5 -58.43 7.44 -27.92
CA LEU A 5 -57.11 7.55 -27.28
C LEU A 5 -57.20 7.03 -25.84
N PRO A 6 -56.24 6.24 -25.35
CA PRO A 6 -56.09 6.01 -23.92
C PRO A 6 -55.22 7.12 -23.30
N PHE A 7 -55.75 7.79 -22.28
CA PHE A 7 -54.97 8.60 -21.35
C PHE A 7 -54.13 7.63 -20.49
N ILE A 8 -52.82 7.65 -20.64
CA ILE A 8 -51.89 7.00 -19.71
C ILE A 8 -51.66 7.98 -18.56
N LEU A 9 -52.17 7.64 -17.38
CA LEU A 9 -51.80 8.27 -16.11
C LEU A 9 -50.37 7.83 -15.79
N ILE A 10 -49.39 8.73 -15.93
CA ILE A 10 -48.05 8.50 -15.41
C ILE A 10 -48.08 8.85 -13.92
N GLY A 11 -48.11 7.82 -13.07
CA GLY A 11 -47.87 7.98 -11.64
C GLY A 11 -46.42 8.39 -11.41
N LEU A 12 -46.20 9.62 -10.97
CA LEU A 12 -44.92 10.05 -10.41
C LEU A 12 -44.73 9.32 -9.08
N VAL A 13 -43.96 8.22 -9.12
CA VAL A 13 -43.35 7.67 -7.91
C VAL A 13 -42.28 8.67 -7.49
N ALA A 14 -42.59 9.45 -6.46
CA ALA A 14 -41.61 10.24 -5.73
C ALA A 14 -40.64 9.26 -5.05
N CYS A 15 -39.47 9.07 -5.64
CA CYS A 15 -38.33 8.56 -4.89
C CYS A 15 -37.92 9.66 -3.90
N ASP A 16 -38.38 9.52 -2.65
CA ASP A 16 -37.76 10.18 -1.51
C ASP A 16 -36.32 9.67 -1.41
N GLN A 17 -35.40 10.33 -2.11
CA GLN A 17 -33.98 10.20 -1.80
C GLN A 17 -33.79 10.86 -0.44
N LYS A 18 -33.82 10.04 0.62
CA LYS A 18 -33.26 10.41 1.91
C LYS A 18 -31.92 11.08 1.65
N PRO A 19 -31.69 12.31 2.14
CA PRO A 19 -30.37 12.92 2.03
C PRO A 19 -29.38 11.93 2.62
N ASN A 20 -28.36 11.60 1.85
CA ASN A 20 -27.19 10.91 2.34
C ASN A 20 -26.68 11.76 3.51
N GLU A 21 -26.96 11.34 4.74
CA GLU A 21 -26.41 11.96 5.93
C GLU A 21 -24.90 11.92 5.72
N ALA A 22 -24.31 13.10 5.51
CA ALA A 22 -22.87 13.24 5.60
C ALA A 22 -22.49 12.58 6.93
N ILE A 23 -21.60 11.58 6.86
CA ILE A 23 -20.95 11.05 8.04
C ILE A 23 -20.19 12.25 8.61
N LEU A 24 -20.84 12.93 9.55
CA LEU A 24 -20.22 13.97 10.34
C LEU A 24 -19.10 13.27 11.07
N ASP A 25 -17.85 13.58 10.72
CA ASP A 25 -16.70 13.23 11.54
C ASP A 25 -17.03 13.71 12.95
N PRO A 26 -17.27 12.79 13.91
CA PRO A 26 -17.63 13.21 15.24
C PRO A 26 -16.40 13.92 15.79
N GLU A 27 -16.49 15.24 15.93
CA GLU A 27 -15.50 16.06 16.62
C GLU A 27 -15.07 15.35 17.92
N SER A 28 -13.86 14.80 17.86
CA SER A 28 -13.02 14.21 18.89
C SER A 28 -13.67 13.99 20.28
N ASN A 29 -14.49 12.95 20.38
CA ASN A 29 -14.82 12.31 21.66
C ASN A 29 -13.71 11.36 22.16
N ALA A 30 -12.50 11.46 21.58
CA ALA A 30 -11.36 10.64 21.96
C ALA A 30 -10.79 11.12 23.31
N SER A 31 -10.58 10.18 24.23
CA SER A 31 -9.80 10.42 25.46
C SER A 31 -8.31 10.32 25.20
N TYR A 32 -7.93 9.47 24.24
CA TYR A 32 -6.56 9.21 23.87
C TYR A 32 -6.46 8.95 22.38
N THR A 33 -5.42 9.51 21.76
CA THR A 33 -5.09 9.24 20.35
C THR A 33 -3.60 8.93 20.26
N LYS A 34 -3.25 7.90 19.49
CA LYS A 34 -1.87 7.51 19.21
C LYS A 34 -1.71 7.10 17.76
N THR A 35 -0.63 7.56 17.14
CA THR A 35 -0.20 7.06 15.84
C THR A 35 0.62 5.80 16.03
N MET A 36 0.20 4.73 15.38
CA MET A 36 0.88 3.44 15.34
C MET A 36 1.53 3.27 13.97
N VAL A 37 2.78 2.79 13.97
CA VAL A 37 3.49 2.42 12.74
C VAL A 37 4.00 1.00 12.91
N TYR A 38 3.60 0.10 12.02
CA TYR A 38 4.05 -1.29 12.05
C TYR A 38 4.10 -1.87 10.64
N ALA A 39 4.98 -2.84 10.44
CA ALA A 39 5.12 -3.57 9.19
C ALA A 39 4.34 -4.88 9.26
N VAL A 40 3.69 -5.24 8.17
CA VAL A 40 3.13 -6.57 7.94
C VAL A 40 3.98 -7.24 6.86
N ASP A 41 4.44 -8.44 7.18
CA ASP A 41 5.09 -9.34 6.25
C ASP A 41 4.06 -9.93 5.30
N LEU A 42 4.30 -9.86 4.00
CA LEU A 42 3.37 -10.40 3.02
C LEU A 42 3.82 -11.72 2.39
N ASN A 43 5.10 -12.08 2.57
CA ASN A 43 5.70 -13.28 1.95
C ASN A 43 6.41 -14.17 2.99
N SER A 44 6.05 -14.03 4.27
CA SER A 44 6.60 -14.80 5.40
C SER A 44 8.14 -14.70 5.55
N VAL A 45 8.76 -13.65 5.01
CA VAL A 45 10.23 -13.49 5.02
C VAL A 45 10.78 -12.97 6.37
N PHE A 46 9.95 -12.31 7.17
CA PHE A 46 10.31 -11.83 8.50
C PHE A 46 10.14 -12.91 9.58
N HIS A 47 9.40 -13.98 9.28
CA HIS A 47 9.05 -15.02 10.25
C HIS A 47 9.11 -16.42 9.63
N GLU A 48 10.32 -16.93 9.39
CA GLU A 48 10.53 -18.34 8.98
C GLU A 48 9.90 -19.33 9.98
N ASP A 49 9.80 -18.93 11.26
CA ASP A 49 9.22 -19.71 12.35
C ASP A 49 7.68 -19.69 12.39
N LEU A 50 7.04 -18.75 11.67
CA LEU A 50 5.59 -18.56 11.58
C LEU A 50 5.09 -18.86 10.16
N ASN A 51 5.74 -19.82 9.49
CA ASN A 51 5.59 -20.22 8.08
C ASN A 51 4.19 -20.71 7.66
N ASP A 52 3.16 -20.43 8.45
CA ASP A 52 1.80 -20.94 8.29
C ASP A 52 0.84 -19.86 7.76
N GLU A 53 1.15 -18.56 7.89
CA GLU A 53 0.32 -17.48 7.35
C GLU A 53 0.86 -17.02 5.99
N ASP A 54 0.28 -17.60 4.93
CA ASP A 54 0.38 -17.14 3.55
C ASP A 54 -0.47 -15.87 3.39
N TYR A 55 0.19 -14.73 3.25
CA TYR A 55 -0.43 -13.42 3.01
C TYR A 55 -0.39 -13.01 1.53
N SER A 56 -0.19 -13.97 0.61
CA SER A 56 -0.24 -13.72 -0.83
C SER A 56 -1.59 -13.15 -1.29
N ASP A 57 -2.67 -13.38 -0.54
CA ASP A 57 -3.98 -12.78 -0.76
C ASP A 57 -4.03 -11.26 -0.53
N VAL A 58 -3.06 -10.70 0.20
CA VAL A 58 -2.88 -9.26 0.41
C VAL A 58 -2.02 -8.63 -0.69
N ALA A 59 -1.27 -9.42 -1.46
CA ALA A 59 -0.43 -8.92 -2.54
C ALA A 59 -1.16 -8.00 -3.54
N PRO A 60 -2.40 -8.29 -3.97
CA PRO A 60 -3.15 -7.41 -4.88
C PRO A 60 -3.34 -5.98 -4.35
N ILE A 61 -3.45 -5.78 -3.03
CA ILE A 61 -3.62 -4.45 -2.44
C ILE A 61 -2.37 -3.60 -2.66
N THR A 62 -1.18 -4.17 -2.41
CA THR A 62 0.09 -3.47 -2.59
C THR A 62 0.40 -3.25 -4.07
N GLN A 63 0.09 -4.22 -4.93
CA GLN A 63 0.22 -4.07 -6.39
C GLN A 63 -0.64 -2.92 -6.90
N GLN A 64 -1.90 -2.84 -6.47
CA GLN A 64 -2.80 -1.76 -6.87
C GLN A 64 -2.31 -0.40 -6.35
N LEU A 65 -1.83 -0.34 -5.10
CA LEU A 65 -1.25 0.87 -4.52
C LEU A 65 -0.06 1.38 -5.34
N ILE A 66 0.87 0.50 -5.71
CA ILE A 66 2.03 0.84 -6.55
C ILE A 66 1.56 1.31 -7.92
N ALA A 67 0.65 0.57 -8.57
CA ALA A 67 0.11 0.93 -9.88
C ALA A 67 -0.54 2.32 -9.86
N ASP A 68 -1.35 2.63 -8.84
CA ASP A 68 -2.02 3.93 -8.72
C ASP A 68 -1.03 5.08 -8.51
N VAL A 69 0.10 4.85 -7.85
CA VAL A 69 1.19 5.83 -7.73
C VAL A 69 1.93 6.01 -9.06
N LEU A 70 2.26 4.92 -9.74
CA LEU A 70 2.96 4.97 -11.02
C LEU A 70 2.10 5.61 -12.12
N ASP A 71 0.78 5.42 -12.06
CA ASP A 71 -0.21 6.07 -12.93
C ASP A 71 -0.48 7.54 -12.55
N GLY A 72 0.07 8.02 -11.43
CA GLY A 72 -0.12 9.38 -10.93
C GLY A 72 -1.49 9.66 -10.30
N LYS A 73 -2.29 8.61 -10.02
CA LYS A 73 -3.57 8.72 -9.31
C LYS A 73 -3.36 9.04 -7.82
N LEU A 74 -2.29 8.52 -7.24
CA LEU A 74 -1.90 8.75 -5.86
C LEU A 74 -0.55 9.48 -5.79
N LYS A 75 -0.42 10.38 -4.82
CA LYS A 75 0.85 11.08 -4.54
C LYS A 75 1.71 10.21 -3.63
N ALA A 76 2.94 9.96 -4.06
CA ALA A 76 3.96 9.33 -3.22
C ALA A 76 4.82 10.38 -2.53
N LEU A 77 5.26 10.04 -1.33
CA LEU A 77 6.18 10.82 -0.52
C LEU A 77 7.46 10.03 -0.28
N ASP A 78 8.59 10.73 -0.28
CA ASP A 78 9.87 10.16 0.12
C ASP A 78 9.79 9.59 1.54
N PRO A 79 10.35 8.40 1.78
CA PRO A 79 10.26 7.72 3.08
C PRO A 79 10.98 8.46 4.22
N ILE A 80 11.91 9.37 3.91
CA ILE A 80 12.74 10.09 4.87
C ILE A 80 12.34 11.57 4.95
N SER A 81 12.34 12.28 3.82
CA SER A 81 12.07 13.73 3.79
C SER A 81 10.57 14.06 3.85
N GLU A 82 9.70 13.09 3.58
CA GLU A 82 8.26 13.25 3.40
C GLU A 82 7.85 14.24 2.29
N GLU A 83 8.79 14.62 1.41
CA GLU A 83 8.49 15.45 0.25
C GLU A 83 7.82 14.63 -0.85
N VAL A 84 7.00 15.28 -1.68
CA VAL A 84 6.35 14.63 -2.82
C VAL A 84 7.40 14.22 -3.85
N ILE A 85 7.38 12.96 -4.26
CA ILE A 85 8.24 12.40 -5.30
C ILE A 85 7.43 12.06 -6.56
N THR A 86 8.09 12.13 -7.71
CA THR A 86 7.51 11.81 -9.02
C THR A 86 7.35 10.31 -9.24
N SER A 87 6.47 9.90 -10.15
CA SER A 87 6.28 8.49 -10.51
C SER A 87 7.57 7.87 -11.08
N GLU A 88 8.40 8.65 -11.77
CA GLU A 88 9.72 8.23 -12.26
C GLU A 88 10.70 7.96 -11.10
N GLN A 89 10.70 8.82 -10.08
CA GLN A 89 11.51 8.59 -8.87
C GLN A 89 11.04 7.36 -8.12
N VAL A 90 9.72 7.16 -7.99
CA VAL A 90 9.15 5.94 -7.39
C VAL A 90 9.60 4.71 -8.18
N LYS A 91 9.51 4.74 -9.51
CA LYS A 91 9.95 3.62 -10.35
C LYS A 91 11.44 3.32 -10.15
N ALA A 92 12.28 4.34 -10.04
CA ALA A 92 13.71 4.16 -9.77
C ALA A 92 14.02 3.58 -8.38
N MET A 93 13.13 3.77 -7.39
CA MET A 93 13.25 3.15 -6.07
C MET A 93 12.79 1.68 -6.07
N LEU A 94 11.87 1.31 -6.96
CA LEU A 94 11.33 -0.05 -7.07
C LEU A 94 12.17 -0.96 -7.98
N VAL A 95 12.93 -0.40 -8.90
CA VAL A 95 13.83 -1.15 -9.78
C VAL A 95 15.24 -1.09 -9.23
N PHE A 96 15.80 -2.26 -8.91
CA PHE A 96 17.16 -2.40 -8.42
C PHE A 96 17.99 -3.17 -9.45
N THR A 97 19.15 -2.63 -9.81
CA THR A 97 20.12 -3.29 -10.69
C THR A 97 21.45 -3.36 -9.96
N ASP A 98 21.98 -4.56 -9.78
CA ASP A 98 23.30 -4.79 -9.19
C ASP A 98 24.14 -5.72 -10.06
N THR A 99 25.46 -5.61 -9.94
CA THR A 99 26.42 -6.46 -10.64
C THR A 99 27.07 -7.39 -9.64
N ILE A 100 26.87 -8.69 -9.81
CA ILE A 100 27.52 -9.70 -8.97
C ILE A 100 28.68 -10.34 -9.73
N TRP A 101 29.75 -10.65 -8.99
CA TRP A 101 30.88 -11.39 -9.52
C TRP A 101 30.66 -12.87 -9.26
N PHE A 102 30.67 -13.66 -10.32
CA PHE A 102 30.59 -15.10 -10.25
C PHE A 102 31.94 -15.71 -10.64
N GLU A 103 32.42 -16.66 -9.84
CA GLU A 103 33.62 -17.43 -10.12
C GLU A 103 33.22 -18.88 -10.38
N GLU A 104 33.52 -19.39 -11.58
CA GLU A 104 33.22 -20.76 -11.97
C GLU A 104 34.04 -21.73 -11.10
N PRO A 105 33.41 -22.61 -10.29
CA PRO A 105 34.13 -23.42 -9.31
C PRO A 105 35.19 -24.35 -9.93
N GLU A 106 34.95 -24.82 -11.15
CA GLU A 106 35.81 -25.79 -11.83
C GLU A 106 36.96 -25.14 -12.60
N THR A 107 36.79 -23.92 -13.13
CA THR A 107 37.80 -23.24 -13.96
C THR A 107 38.47 -22.05 -13.30
N GLY A 108 37.84 -21.46 -12.27
CA GLY A 108 38.27 -20.20 -11.64
C GLY A 108 38.03 -18.97 -12.50
N ASP A 109 37.31 -19.09 -13.62
CA ASP A 109 36.99 -17.97 -14.49
C ASP A 109 35.98 -17.04 -13.82
N LYS A 110 36.28 -15.74 -13.86
CA LYS A 110 35.41 -14.70 -13.31
C LYS A 110 34.51 -14.14 -14.40
N SER A 111 33.21 -14.17 -14.15
CA SER A 111 32.20 -13.52 -14.98
C SER A 111 31.41 -12.51 -14.15
N ILE A 112 30.83 -11.52 -14.84
CA ILE A 112 29.92 -10.54 -14.23
C ILE A 112 28.52 -10.96 -14.63
N ASP A 113 27.63 -11.08 -13.66
CA ASP A 113 26.20 -11.22 -13.89
C ASP A 113 25.48 -9.95 -13.41
N VAL A 114 24.44 -9.54 -14.13
CA VAL A 114 23.64 -8.34 -13.81
C VAL A 114 22.32 -8.81 -13.24
N LEU A 115 22.14 -8.60 -11.94
CA LEU A 115 20.90 -8.91 -11.25
C LEU A 115 19.96 -7.71 -11.34
N GLU A 116 18.93 -7.84 -12.15
CA GLU A 116 17.80 -6.89 -12.17
C GLU A 116 16.66 -7.44 -11.30
N ARG A 117 16.15 -6.59 -10.41
CA ARG A 117 14.98 -6.86 -9.57
C ARG A 117 13.96 -5.76 -9.78
N ASP A 118 12.73 -6.17 -10.07
CA ASP A 118 11.61 -5.27 -10.25
C ASP A 118 10.58 -5.47 -9.13
N TYR A 119 10.62 -4.58 -8.14
CA TYR A 119 9.71 -4.61 -7.00
C TYR A 119 8.35 -3.97 -7.29
N THR A 120 8.04 -3.64 -8.55
CA THR A 120 6.67 -3.27 -8.94
C THR A 120 5.71 -4.45 -8.85
N THR A 121 6.22 -5.67 -9.02
CA THR A 121 5.43 -6.91 -8.93
C THR A 121 5.82 -7.81 -7.75
N GLU A 122 7.06 -7.71 -7.26
CA GLU A 122 7.63 -8.56 -6.21
C GLU A 122 7.96 -7.76 -4.94
N PHE A 123 6.99 -7.44 -4.09
CA PHE A 123 7.24 -6.75 -2.81
C PHE A 123 7.12 -7.70 -1.63
N TYR A 124 7.74 -7.33 -0.51
CA TYR A 124 7.93 -8.21 0.64
C TYR A 124 7.00 -7.89 1.81
N GLY A 125 6.46 -6.68 1.85
CA GLY A 125 5.66 -6.24 2.97
C GLY A 125 4.95 -4.92 2.74
N LEU A 126 4.08 -4.58 3.68
CA LEU A 126 3.36 -3.30 3.70
C LEU A 126 3.49 -2.69 5.10
N THR A 127 3.93 -1.45 5.16
CA THR A 127 3.96 -0.69 6.42
C THR A 127 2.68 0.11 6.56
N PHE A 128 1.99 -0.06 7.67
CA PHE A 128 0.79 0.68 8.02
C PHE A 128 1.15 1.83 8.95
N LYS A 129 0.61 3.01 8.66
CA LYS A 129 0.55 4.13 9.59
C LYS A 129 -0.92 4.34 9.92
N GLU A 130 -1.28 4.11 11.18
CA GLU A 130 -2.66 4.17 11.64
C GLU A 130 -2.81 5.16 12.80
N GLN A 131 -3.92 5.88 12.83
CA GLN A 131 -4.34 6.65 13.98
C GLN A 131 -5.31 5.81 14.81
N TRP A 132 -4.94 5.52 16.05
CA TRP A 132 -5.77 4.78 16.99
C TRP A 132 -6.34 5.77 18.00
N SER A 133 -7.66 5.80 18.15
CA SER A 133 -8.32 6.66 19.12
C SER A 133 -9.25 5.84 20.01
N TYR A 134 -9.16 6.07 21.31
CA TYR A 134 -10.04 5.46 22.30
C TYR A 134 -11.05 6.49 22.79
N ASP A 135 -12.32 6.14 22.84
CA ASP A 135 -13.39 7.06 23.27
C ASP A 135 -13.27 7.44 24.76
N LYS A 136 -13.93 8.53 25.16
CA LYS A 136 -14.01 8.95 26.56
C LYS A 136 -14.92 8.05 27.41
N ALA A 137 -15.90 7.40 26.77
CA ALA A 137 -16.82 6.49 27.45
C ALA A 137 -16.16 5.14 27.81
N GLY A 138 -15.01 4.83 27.22
CA GLY A 138 -14.23 3.63 27.50
C GLY A 138 -14.76 2.36 26.84
N SER A 139 -15.40 2.48 25.68
CA SER A 139 -16.10 1.38 25.00
C SER A 139 -15.73 1.18 23.53
N VAL A 140 -15.12 2.18 22.88
CA VAL A 140 -14.85 2.16 21.45
C VAL A 140 -13.39 2.51 21.17
N LEU A 141 -12.70 1.58 20.51
CA LEU A 141 -11.42 1.82 19.85
C LEU A 141 -11.65 1.99 18.35
N ASN A 142 -11.33 3.15 17.81
CA ASN A 142 -11.33 3.41 16.37
C ASN A 142 -9.88 3.35 15.85
N LYS A 143 -9.70 2.72 14.69
CA LYS A 143 -8.44 2.70 13.94
C LYS A 143 -8.69 3.25 12.56
N LYS A 144 -7.94 4.28 12.17
CA LYS A 144 -7.97 4.87 10.84
C LYS A 144 -6.61 4.68 10.18
N ILE A 145 -6.56 4.06 9.01
CA ILE A 145 -5.34 4.03 8.19
C ILE A 145 -5.12 5.45 7.65
N VAL A 146 -3.98 6.04 8.01
CA VAL A 146 -3.56 7.39 7.58
C VAL A 146 -2.35 7.35 6.65
N GLY A 147 -1.77 6.16 6.43
CA GLY A 147 -0.81 5.96 5.38
C GLY A 147 -0.40 4.51 5.19
N LEU A 148 0.08 4.22 3.99
CA LEU A 148 0.61 2.93 3.59
C LEU A 148 1.96 3.12 2.90
N ALA A 149 2.87 2.17 3.09
CA ALA A 149 4.17 2.17 2.42
C ALA A 149 4.62 0.76 2.05
N PRO A 150 4.75 0.44 0.74
CA PRO A 150 5.35 -0.82 0.30
C PRO A 150 6.77 -0.98 0.84
N ARG A 151 7.15 -2.21 1.21
CA ARG A 151 8.49 -2.53 1.72
C ARG A 151 9.34 -3.24 0.68
N ILE A 152 10.57 -2.78 0.54
CA ILE A 152 11.60 -3.33 -0.34
C ILE A 152 12.83 -3.76 0.48
N PRO A 153 13.57 -4.78 0.02
CA PRO A 153 14.78 -5.24 0.69
C PRO A 153 15.89 -4.21 0.52
N VAL A 154 16.77 -4.13 1.51
CA VAL A 154 17.98 -3.33 1.48
C VAL A 154 19.16 -4.29 1.52
N TYR A 155 19.96 -4.28 0.45
CA TYR A 155 21.18 -5.08 0.37
C TYR A 155 22.41 -4.24 0.70
N SER A 156 23.44 -4.90 1.19
CA SER A 156 24.74 -4.29 1.44
C SER A 156 25.49 -4.02 0.15
N SER A 157 26.07 -2.83 0.03
CA SER A 157 26.90 -2.46 -1.11
C SER A 157 28.25 -3.19 -1.19
N GLN A 158 28.65 -3.90 -0.13
CA GLN A 158 29.97 -4.56 -0.06
C GLN A 158 29.94 -6.04 -0.40
N GLY A 159 28.78 -6.71 -0.27
CA GLY A 159 28.68 -8.15 -0.44
C GLY A 159 27.32 -8.66 -0.90
N GLY A 160 26.37 -7.77 -1.20
CA GLY A 160 25.04 -8.16 -1.69
C GLY A 160 24.17 -8.88 -0.65
N GLU A 161 24.60 -8.95 0.61
CA GLU A 161 23.82 -9.59 1.67
C GLU A 161 22.61 -8.73 2.07
N LEU A 162 21.48 -9.39 2.35
CA LEU A 162 20.27 -8.73 2.86
C LEU A 162 20.55 -8.12 4.24
N ARG A 163 20.38 -6.80 4.36
CA ARG A 163 20.54 -6.05 5.61
C ARG A 163 19.22 -5.78 6.34
N GLY A 164 18.11 -5.90 5.63
CA GLY A 164 16.77 -5.72 6.17
C GLY A 164 15.83 -5.18 5.11
N TYR A 165 14.81 -4.46 5.57
CA TYR A 165 13.75 -3.94 4.71
C TYR A 165 13.44 -2.49 5.07
N THR A 166 13.15 -1.68 4.06
CA THR A 166 12.76 -0.29 4.20
C THR A 166 11.47 0.00 3.45
N SER A 167 10.79 1.09 3.80
CA SER A 167 9.69 1.62 3.00
C SER A 167 10.22 2.22 1.70
N ALA A 168 9.63 1.86 0.56
CA ALA A 168 9.98 2.45 -0.74
C ALA A 168 9.50 3.91 -0.82
N PHE A 169 8.23 4.14 -0.49
CA PHE A 169 7.59 5.45 -0.44
C PHE A 169 6.35 5.40 0.46
N TRP A 170 5.84 6.55 0.87
CA TRP A 170 4.56 6.67 1.59
C TRP A 170 3.45 7.20 0.69
N VAL A 171 2.26 6.61 0.82
CA VAL A 171 0.99 7.25 0.44
C VAL A 171 0.28 7.63 1.73
N LYS A 172 -0.09 8.91 1.88
CA LYS A 172 -0.85 9.42 3.02
C LYS A 172 -2.34 9.53 2.65
N TYR A 173 -3.20 9.25 3.62
CA TYR A 173 -4.64 9.39 3.52
C TYR A 173 -5.11 10.41 4.56
N ASP A 174 -6.01 11.30 4.14
CA ASP A 174 -6.57 12.36 4.98
C ASP A 174 -7.72 11.85 5.87
#